data_AF-A0A853EL08-F1
#
_entry.id   AF-A0A853EL08-F1
#
_cell.length_a   1.000
_cell.length_b   1.000
_cell.length_c   1.000
_cell.angle_alpha   90.00
_cell.angle_beta   90.00
_cell.angle_gamma   90.00
#
_symmetry.space_group_name_H-M   'P 1'
#
loop_
_entity.id
_entity.type
_entity.pdbx_description
1 polymer ?
#
loop_
_entity_poly.entity_id
_entity_poly.type
_entity_poly.pdbx_seq_one_letter_code
_entity_poly.pdbx_strand_id
1 'polypeptide(L)'
;MSNDTIPQTGQQREIAKEREDKKQQEATPRGPLQTSHGVTTIDETVVAKIAGMAAREVPGVYDMGNAARRVFNAVTDRIPNAQTNVAGGISIEKGETQTAVDVTVVVEYGVSIVEVGNAIRRNIIQQVEGTTGLEVIEVNVNVTDVHLPDEDSETTSTDLK
;
A
#
# COMPACT_ATOMS: atom_id res chain seq x y z
N MET A 1 36.25 -61.83 7.21
CA MET A 1 35.63 -61.01 8.27
C MET A 1 34.66 -60.08 7.57
N SER A 2 33.38 -60.32 7.78
CA SER A 2 32.27 -59.80 6.96
C SER A 2 32.03 -58.32 7.24
N ASN A 3 31.95 -57.53 6.17
CA ASN A 3 31.62 -56.11 6.23
C ASN A 3 30.09 -55.99 6.30
N ASP A 4 29.55 -55.90 7.51
CA ASP A 4 28.12 -55.85 7.77
C ASP A 4 27.59 -54.43 7.48
N THR A 5 27.18 -54.22 6.23
CA THR A 5 26.52 -52.98 5.81
C THR A 5 25.05 -53.11 6.16
N ILE A 6 24.67 -52.54 7.31
CA ILE A 6 23.30 -52.50 7.79
C ILE A 6 22.43 -51.76 6.75
N PRO A 7 21.36 -52.37 6.20
CA PRO A 7 20.48 -51.67 5.28
C PRO A 7 19.67 -50.59 6.02
N GLN A 8 19.71 -49.36 5.51
CA GLN A 8 18.86 -48.26 6.02
C GLN A 8 17.38 -48.62 5.83
N THR A 9 16.59 -48.54 6.90
CA THR A 9 15.16 -48.85 6.92
C THR A 9 14.34 -47.83 6.10
N GLY A 10 13.17 -48.23 5.60
CA GLY A 10 12.29 -47.39 4.77
C GLY A 10 11.96 -46.02 5.38
N GLN A 11 11.93 -45.94 6.71
CA GLN A 11 11.73 -44.70 7.47
C GLN A 11 12.88 -43.69 7.28
N GLN A 12 14.14 -44.14 7.17
CA GLN A 12 15.26 -43.21 6.94
C GLN A 12 15.26 -42.60 5.54
N ARG A 13 14.73 -43.32 4.55
CA ARG A 13 14.53 -42.78 3.19
C ARG A 13 13.39 -41.77 3.15
N GLU A 14 12.34 -41.96 3.95
CA GLU A 14 11.17 -41.07 4.02
C GLU A 14 11.52 -39.74 4.69
N ILE A 15 12.26 -39.76 5.80
CA ILE A 15 12.71 -38.54 6.49
C ILE A 15 13.73 -37.76 5.66
N ALA A 16 14.56 -38.44 4.86
CA ALA A 16 15.49 -37.78 3.93
C ALA A 16 14.75 -37.12 2.75
N LYS A 17 13.70 -37.78 2.23
CA LYS A 17 12.83 -37.24 1.18
C LYS A 17 12.06 -36.00 1.67
N GLU A 18 11.48 -36.05 2.87
CA GLU A 18 10.78 -34.89 3.46
C GLU A 18 11.72 -33.70 3.70
N ARG A 19 12.99 -33.96 4.02
CA ARG A 19 14.03 -32.91 4.15
C ARG A 19 14.47 -32.34 2.81
N GLU A 20 14.50 -33.15 1.75
CA GLU A 20 14.76 -32.70 0.37
C GLU A 20 13.58 -31.93 -0.22
N ASP A 21 12.35 -32.38 0.02
CA ASP A 21 11.12 -31.70 -0.41
C ASP A 21 10.97 -30.33 0.28
N LYS A 22 11.35 -30.22 1.57
CA LYS A 22 11.46 -28.93 2.27
C LYS A 22 12.54 -28.01 1.70
N LYS A 23 13.68 -28.56 1.26
CA LYS A 23 14.76 -27.78 0.63
C LYS A 23 14.42 -27.31 -0.79
N GLN A 24 13.58 -28.05 -1.50
CA GLN A 24 13.14 -27.69 -2.86
C GLN A 24 11.95 -26.72 -2.84
N GLN A 25 11.14 -26.69 -1.78
CA GLN A 25 10.05 -25.72 -1.62
C GLN A 25 10.54 -24.27 -1.37
N GLU A 26 11.78 -24.07 -0.93
CA GLU A 26 12.38 -22.74 -0.72
C GLU A 26 12.76 -22.00 -2.02
N ALA A 27 12.75 -22.68 -3.17
CA ALA A 27 13.10 -22.11 -4.48
C ALA A 27 11.89 -21.73 -5.35
N THR A 28 10.70 -21.63 -4.76
CA THR A 28 9.53 -21.10 -5.45
C THR A 28 9.59 -19.57 -5.38
N PRO A 29 9.55 -18.83 -6.51
CA PRO A 29 9.60 -17.37 -6.47
C PRO A 29 8.45 -16.86 -5.60
N ARG A 30 8.77 -16.09 -4.54
CA ARG A 30 7.81 -15.68 -3.51
C ARG A 30 6.79 -14.63 -3.99
N GLY A 31 6.68 -14.42 -5.30
CA GLY A 31 5.82 -13.42 -5.94
C GLY A 31 6.43 -12.91 -7.25
N PRO A 32 5.72 -12.07 -8.01
CA PRO A 32 6.17 -11.53 -9.30
C PRO A 32 7.44 -10.66 -9.19
N LEU A 33 7.78 -10.21 -7.97
CA LEU A 33 8.96 -9.38 -7.69
C LEU A 33 10.27 -10.18 -7.51
N GLN A 34 10.21 -11.50 -7.53
CA GLN A 34 11.38 -12.38 -7.36
C GLN A 34 11.58 -13.26 -8.59
N THR A 35 12.77 -13.20 -9.20
CA THR A 35 13.12 -14.00 -10.37
C THR A 35 14.48 -14.66 -10.17
N SER A 36 14.83 -15.59 -11.07
CA SER A 36 16.18 -16.19 -11.10
C SER A 36 17.30 -15.18 -11.37
N HIS A 37 16.96 -13.96 -11.82
CA HIS A 37 17.90 -12.90 -12.18
C HIS A 37 18.01 -11.79 -11.13
N GLY A 38 17.21 -11.83 -10.06
CA GLY A 38 17.26 -10.82 -8.98
C GLY A 38 15.92 -10.58 -8.29
N VAL A 39 15.92 -9.61 -7.36
CA VAL A 39 14.77 -9.17 -6.57
C VAL A 39 14.51 -7.68 -6.84
N THR A 40 13.27 -7.32 -7.11
CA THR A 40 12.82 -5.94 -7.23
C THR A 40 12.19 -5.49 -5.92
N THR A 41 12.76 -4.46 -5.30
CA THR A 41 12.19 -3.84 -4.09
C THR A 41 11.55 -2.51 -4.47
N ILE A 42 10.30 -2.31 -4.06
CA ILE A 42 9.55 -1.08 -4.29
C ILE A 42 9.51 -0.30 -2.98
N ASP A 43 9.80 1.00 -3.05
CA ASP A 43 9.77 1.90 -1.90
C ASP A 43 8.34 2.30 -1.52
N GLU A 44 8.09 2.51 -0.24
CA GLU A 44 6.78 2.94 0.29
C GLU A 44 6.30 4.23 -0.38
N THR A 45 7.21 5.15 -0.67
CA THR A 45 6.88 6.42 -1.35
C THR A 45 6.35 6.23 -2.76
N VAL A 46 6.71 5.14 -3.45
CA VAL A 46 6.17 4.81 -4.78
C VAL A 46 4.75 4.26 -4.65
N VAL A 47 4.53 3.33 -3.71
CA VAL A 47 3.21 2.75 -3.45
C VAL A 47 2.24 3.84 -3.00
N ALA A 48 2.67 4.75 -2.12
CA ALA A 48 1.86 5.88 -1.64
C ALA A 48 1.41 6.80 -2.79
N LYS A 49 2.27 7.06 -3.78
CA LYS A 49 1.91 7.86 -4.96
C LYS A 49 0.81 7.18 -5.77
N ILE A 50 0.96 5.89 -6.04
CA ILE A 50 -0.02 5.12 -6.82
C ILE A 50 -1.36 5.06 -6.08
N ALA A 51 -1.33 4.70 -4.80
CA ALA A 51 -2.52 4.66 -3.96
C ALA A 51 -3.22 6.02 -3.87
N GLY A 52 -2.46 7.12 -3.82
CA GLY A 52 -3.04 8.46 -3.75
C GLY A 52 -3.63 8.95 -5.05
N MET A 53 -3.04 8.60 -6.18
CA MET A 53 -3.68 8.83 -7.48
C MET A 53 -4.97 8.02 -7.59
N ALA A 54 -4.93 6.73 -7.25
CA ALA A 54 -6.09 5.85 -7.28
C ALA A 54 -7.23 6.33 -6.36
N ALA A 55 -6.90 6.82 -5.16
CA ALA A 55 -7.90 7.37 -4.24
C ALA A 55 -8.57 8.64 -4.82
N ARG A 56 -7.80 9.53 -5.46
CA ARG A 56 -8.30 10.79 -6.05
C ARG A 56 -9.15 10.59 -7.30
N GLU A 57 -8.96 9.49 -8.01
CA GLU A 57 -9.77 9.15 -9.18
C GLU A 57 -11.20 8.72 -8.82
N VAL A 58 -11.47 8.42 -7.55
CA VAL A 58 -12.78 7.98 -7.10
C VAL A 58 -13.75 9.17 -6.99
N PRO A 59 -14.88 9.16 -7.72
CA PRO A 59 -15.90 10.20 -7.59
C PRO A 59 -16.42 10.31 -6.16
N GLY A 60 -16.61 11.54 -5.68
CA GLY A 60 -17.02 11.85 -4.30
C GLY A 60 -15.85 12.03 -3.33
N VAL A 61 -14.60 11.81 -3.74
CA VAL A 61 -13.41 12.26 -2.99
C VAL A 61 -13.12 13.70 -3.38
N TYR A 62 -13.25 14.62 -2.42
CA TYR A 62 -12.95 16.04 -2.63
C TYR A 62 -11.46 16.31 -2.45
N ASP A 63 -10.90 15.84 -1.33
CA ASP A 63 -9.47 15.97 -1.05
C ASP A 63 -8.96 14.81 -0.17
N MET A 64 -7.65 14.77 0.06
CA MET A 64 -6.97 13.80 0.89
C MET A 64 -6.15 14.48 1.99
N GLY A 65 -6.09 13.81 3.14
CA GLY A 65 -5.36 14.24 4.32
C GLY A 65 -6.09 15.27 5.18
N ASN A 66 -5.48 15.58 6.33
CA ASN A 66 -6.06 16.54 7.27
C ASN A 66 -6.02 17.95 6.68
N ALA A 67 -7.13 18.68 6.73
CA ALA A 67 -7.23 20.06 6.27
C ALA A 67 -6.12 20.98 6.82
N ALA A 68 -5.70 20.77 8.08
CA ALA A 68 -4.61 21.51 8.72
C ALA A 68 -3.21 21.24 8.13
N ARG A 69 -2.96 20.09 7.49
CA ARG A 69 -1.65 19.75 6.90
C ARG A 69 -1.46 20.37 5.52
N ARG A 70 -2.53 20.76 4.81
CA ARG A 70 -2.47 21.54 3.55
C ARG A 70 -1.76 22.88 3.76
N VAL A 71 -2.07 23.56 4.87
CA VAL A 71 -1.47 24.86 5.23
C VAL A 71 0.02 24.72 5.55
N PHE A 72 0.43 23.59 6.14
CA PHE A 72 1.83 23.35 6.47
C PHE A 72 2.69 23.02 5.23
N ASN A 73 2.13 22.32 4.23
CA ASN A 73 2.83 22.03 2.97
C ASN A 73 3.12 23.29 2.16
N ALA A 74 2.19 24.26 2.11
CA ALA A 74 2.40 25.53 1.41
C ALA A 74 3.57 26.36 1.97
N VAL A 75 3.94 26.16 3.24
CA VAL A 75 5.07 26.86 3.89
C VAL A 75 6.36 26.04 3.87
N THR A 76 6.26 24.70 3.78
CA THR A 76 7.42 23.79 3.93
C THR A 76 8.14 23.48 2.62
N ASP A 77 7.60 23.85 1.45
CA ASP A 77 8.23 23.72 0.13
C ASP A 77 9.61 24.41 -0.01
N ARG A 78 10.07 25.16 1.00
CA ARG A 78 11.40 25.79 1.06
C ARG A 78 12.46 25.03 1.85
N ILE A 79 12.18 23.87 2.44
CA ILE A 79 13.14 23.12 3.25
C ILE A 79 13.52 21.80 2.55
N PRO A 80 14.74 21.66 2.00
CA PRO A 80 15.15 20.49 1.21
C PRO A 80 15.25 19.15 1.96
N ASN A 81 14.94 19.11 3.26
CA ASN A 81 15.09 17.93 4.13
C ASN A 81 13.83 17.59 4.95
N ALA A 82 12.68 18.23 4.70
CA ALA A 82 11.43 17.80 5.33
C ALA A 82 10.98 16.50 4.64
N GLN A 83 10.98 15.40 5.41
CA GLN A 83 10.51 14.09 4.96
C GLN A 83 9.19 14.25 4.22
N THR A 84 9.24 14.00 2.92
CA THR A 84 8.10 14.11 2.03
C THR A 84 7.09 13.04 2.47
N ASN A 85 6.07 13.42 3.22
CA ASN A 85 4.83 12.65 3.30
C ASN A 85 4.16 12.76 1.93
N VAL A 86 4.68 11.98 0.99
CA VAL A 86 4.23 11.94 -0.40
C VAL A 86 2.82 11.35 -0.39
N ALA A 87 1.85 12.13 -0.88
CA ALA A 87 0.41 11.94 -0.75
C ALA A 87 -0.11 12.27 0.65
N GLY A 88 -0.18 13.57 0.96
CA GLY A 88 -0.68 14.09 2.24
C GLY A 88 -2.04 13.50 2.62
N GLY A 89 -2.04 12.44 3.43
CA GLY A 89 -3.23 11.68 3.78
C GLY A 89 -3.10 10.16 3.65
N ILE A 90 -1.98 9.63 3.15
CA ILE A 90 -1.78 8.19 2.96
C ILE A 90 -0.60 7.72 3.79
N SER A 91 -0.80 6.62 4.51
CA SER A 91 0.26 5.86 5.15
C SER A 91 0.33 4.49 4.50
N ILE A 92 1.54 4.02 4.25
CA ILE A 92 1.79 2.69 3.66
C ILE A 92 2.68 1.94 4.63
N GLU A 93 2.28 0.72 4.95
CA GLU A 93 3.17 -0.27 5.54
C GLU A 93 3.35 -1.39 4.52
N LYS A 94 4.59 -1.83 4.29
CA LYS A 94 4.86 -2.91 3.35
C LYS A 94 5.82 -3.94 3.92
N GLY A 95 5.59 -5.19 3.52
CA GLY A 95 6.56 -6.27 3.61
C GLY A 95 7.37 -6.41 2.32
N GLU A 96 7.91 -7.61 2.09
CA GLU A 96 8.61 -7.95 0.85
C GLU A 96 7.62 -8.11 -0.33
N THR A 97 6.43 -8.64 -0.06
CA THR A 97 5.44 -9.00 -1.08
C THR A 97 4.05 -8.44 -0.79
N GLN A 98 3.84 -7.89 0.40
CA GLN A 98 2.55 -7.50 0.92
C GLN A 98 2.53 -6.02 1.27
N THR A 99 1.36 -5.39 1.24
CA THR A 99 1.19 -4.00 1.68
C THR A 99 -0.16 -3.75 2.34
N ALA A 100 -0.15 -2.90 3.35
CA ALA A 100 -1.33 -2.32 3.99
C ALA A 100 -1.37 -0.82 3.68
N VAL A 101 -2.58 -0.31 3.45
CA VAL A 101 -2.80 1.08 3.02
C VAL A 101 -3.80 1.75 3.95
N ASP A 102 -3.38 2.83 4.61
CA ASP A 102 -4.29 3.71 5.34
C ASP A 102 -4.48 5.01 4.57
N VAL A 103 -5.74 5.37 4.35
CA VAL A 103 -6.13 6.53 3.54
C VAL A 103 -7.00 7.45 4.38
N THR A 104 -6.64 8.73 4.42
CA THR A 104 -7.44 9.79 5.01
C THR A 104 -8.01 10.68 3.92
N VAL A 105 -9.33 10.87 3.91
CA VAL A 105 -10.05 11.60 2.85
C VAL A 105 -11.06 12.61 3.41
N VAL A 106 -11.31 13.63 2.61
CA VAL A 106 -12.46 14.54 2.70
C VAL A 106 -13.38 14.20 1.54
N VAL A 107 -14.66 13.98 1.82
CA VAL A 107 -15.65 13.59 0.80
C VAL A 107 -16.58 14.75 0.46
N GLU A 108 -17.20 14.71 -0.72
CA GLU A 108 -18.19 15.71 -1.12
C GLU A 108 -19.52 15.55 -0.35
N TYR A 109 -20.20 16.65 -0.03
CA TYR A 109 -21.55 16.58 0.52
C TYR A 109 -22.53 15.89 -0.45
N GLY A 110 -23.39 15.02 0.10
CA GLY A 110 -24.46 14.37 -0.65
C GLY A 110 -24.09 13.02 -1.27
N VAL A 111 -22.84 12.56 -1.14
CA VAL A 111 -22.40 11.22 -1.58
C VAL A 111 -22.53 10.18 -0.47
N SER A 112 -22.69 8.91 -0.83
CA SER A 112 -22.67 7.80 0.14
C SER A 112 -21.24 7.48 0.55
N ILE A 113 -20.89 7.78 1.81
CA ILE A 113 -19.56 7.47 2.37
C ILE A 113 -19.21 5.99 2.25
N VAL A 114 -20.20 5.10 2.39
CA VAL A 114 -19.98 3.65 2.27
C VAL A 114 -19.61 3.28 0.84
N GLU A 115 -20.28 3.86 -0.16
CA GLU A 115 -19.98 3.60 -1.57
C GLU A 115 -18.63 4.17 -1.98
N VAL A 116 -18.33 5.41 -1.56
CA VAL A 116 -17.03 6.05 -1.79
C VAL A 116 -15.92 5.24 -1.14
N GLY A 117 -16.06 4.85 0.14
CA GLY A 117 -15.09 4.02 0.83
C GLY A 117 -14.85 2.69 0.12
N ASN A 118 -15.91 2.01 -0.32
CA ASN A 118 -15.76 0.77 -1.07
C ASN A 118 -15.12 0.99 -2.45
N ALA A 119 -15.41 2.11 -3.12
CA ALA A 119 -14.79 2.46 -4.39
C ALA A 119 -13.30 2.77 -4.24
N ILE A 120 -12.90 3.50 -3.19
CA ILE A 120 -11.49 3.75 -2.85
C ILE A 120 -10.75 2.43 -2.66
N ARG A 121 -11.28 1.52 -1.83
CA ARG A 121 -10.65 0.21 -1.59
C ARG A 121 -10.43 -0.56 -2.88
N ARG A 122 -11.47 -0.67 -3.72
CA ARG A 122 -11.38 -1.37 -5.00
C ARG A 122 -10.34 -0.74 -5.91
N ASN A 123 -10.35 0.58 -6.08
CA ASN A 123 -9.43 1.24 -7.01
C ASN A 123 -7.97 1.13 -6.53
N ILE A 124 -7.71 1.33 -5.23
CA ILE A 124 -6.37 1.18 -4.67
C ILE A 124 -5.84 -0.23 -4.85
N ILE A 125 -6.63 -1.26 -4.51
CA ILE A 125 -6.23 -2.66 -4.66
C ILE A 125 -5.87 -2.93 -6.13
N GLN A 126 -6.76 -2.57 -7.06
CA GLN A 126 -6.53 -2.80 -8.48
C GLN A 126 -5.27 -2.12 -9.01
N GLN A 127 -5.05 -0.85 -8.65
CA GLN A 127 -3.91 -0.07 -9.16
C GLN A 127 -2.59 -0.49 -8.52
N VAL A 128 -2.56 -0.73 -7.20
CA VAL A 128 -1.35 -1.13 -6.49
C VAL A 128 -0.93 -2.53 -6.91
N GLU A 129 -1.82 -3.51 -6.86
CA GLU A 129 -1.49 -4.89 -7.25
C GLU A 129 -1.12 -4.98 -8.73
N GLY A 130 -1.90 -4.32 -9.60
CA GLY A 130 -1.68 -4.33 -11.05
C GLY A 130 -0.39 -3.63 -11.50
N THR A 131 0.04 -2.58 -10.80
CA THR A 131 1.24 -1.80 -11.17
C THR A 131 2.50 -2.33 -10.50
N THR A 132 2.39 -2.77 -9.25
CA THR A 132 3.56 -3.09 -8.41
C THR A 132 3.79 -4.59 -8.24
N GLY A 133 2.77 -5.43 -8.44
CA GLY A 133 2.83 -6.86 -8.13
C GLY A 133 2.91 -7.19 -6.64
N LEU A 134 2.72 -6.20 -5.75
CA LEU A 134 2.50 -6.43 -4.32
C LEU A 134 1.06 -6.92 -4.09
N GLU A 135 0.85 -7.71 -3.05
CA GLU A 135 -0.46 -8.14 -2.56
C GLU A 135 -0.98 -7.12 -1.54
N VAL A 136 -2.19 -6.60 -1.73
CA VAL A 136 -2.79 -5.64 -0.78
C VAL A 136 -3.61 -6.41 0.26
N ILE A 137 -3.13 -6.40 1.51
CA ILE A 137 -3.77 -7.12 2.62
C ILE A 137 -5.00 -6.38 3.12
N GLU A 138 -4.88 -5.07 3.27
CA GLU A 138 -5.98 -4.24 3.75
C GLU A 138 -5.88 -2.80 3.24
N VAL A 139 -7.06 -2.18 3.13
CA VAL A 139 -7.20 -0.76 2.84
C VAL A 139 -8.17 -0.14 3.84
N ASN A 140 -7.62 0.65 4.76
CA ASN A 140 -8.35 1.39 5.76
C ASN A 140 -8.66 2.79 5.23
N VAL A 141 -9.92 3.19 5.31
CA VAL A 141 -10.38 4.51 4.84
C VAL A 141 -10.93 5.28 6.04
N ASN A 142 -10.25 6.37 6.38
CA ASN A 142 -10.60 7.33 7.40
C ASN A 142 -11.19 8.57 6.74
N VAL A 143 -12.47 8.85 6.97
CA VAL A 143 -13.13 10.06 6.46
C VAL A 143 -13.07 11.12 7.56
N THR A 144 -12.29 12.17 7.34
CA THR A 144 -12.08 13.21 8.36
C THR A 144 -13.04 14.38 8.25
N ASP A 145 -13.58 14.63 7.07
CA ASP A 145 -14.43 15.80 6.83
C ASP A 145 -15.36 15.60 5.63
N VAL A 146 -16.36 16.46 5.51
CA VAL A 146 -17.28 16.55 4.37
C VAL A 146 -17.22 17.97 3.80
N HIS A 147 -16.86 18.12 2.53
CA HIS A 147 -16.82 19.41 1.85
C HIS A 147 -18.24 19.90 1.57
N LEU A 148 -18.59 21.08 2.10
CA LEU A 148 -19.86 21.74 1.81
C LEU A 148 -19.68 22.72 0.64
N PRO A 149 -20.62 22.78 -0.31
CA PRO A 149 -20.53 23.67 -1.47
C PRO A 149 -20.48 25.17 -1.10
N ASP A 150 -20.93 25.55 0.10
CA ASP A 150 -20.91 26.94 0.55
C ASP A 150 -19.52 27.39 1.07
N GLU A 151 -18.62 26.46 1.40
CA GLU A 151 -17.27 26.75 1.95
C GLU A 151 -16.29 27.32 0.91
N ASP A 152 -16.55 27.12 -0.39
CA ASP A 152 -15.77 27.71 -1.47
C ASP A 152 -15.95 29.25 -1.55
N SER A 153 -16.97 29.80 -0.87
CA SER A 153 -17.33 31.23 -0.91
C SER A 153 -16.51 32.11 0.05
N GLU A 154 -15.95 31.57 1.13
CA GLU A 154 -15.31 32.38 2.18
C GLU A 154 -13.79 32.58 1.96
N THR A 155 -13.12 31.68 1.23
CA THR A 155 -11.65 31.66 1.13
C THR A 155 -11.06 32.78 0.25
N THR A 156 -11.84 33.42 -0.63
CA THR A 156 -11.34 34.49 -1.52
C THR A 156 -11.30 35.88 -0.86
N SER A 157 -11.77 36.01 0.39
CA SER A 157 -12.04 37.34 0.99
C SER A 157 -10.91 37.92 1.86
N THR A 158 -9.88 37.14 2.21
CA THR A 158 -8.94 37.52 3.28
C THR A 158 -7.62 38.14 2.79
N ASP A 159 -7.35 38.17 1.49
CA ASP A 159 -6.08 38.69 0.92
C ASP A 159 -6.13 40.16 0.43
N LEU A 160 -7.15 40.94 0.81
CA LEU A 160 -7.17 42.39 0.61
C LEU A 160 -7.26 43.13 1.95
N LYS A 161 -6.11 43.34 2.61
CA LYS A 161 -5.86 44.52 3.45
C LYS A 161 -4.38 44.73 3.73
#